data_AF-A0A654LVP0-F1
#
_entry.id   AF-A0A654LVP0-F1
#
_cell.length_a   1.000
_cell.length_b   1.000
_cell.length_c   1.000
_cell.angle_alpha   90.00
_cell.angle_beta   90.00
_cell.angle_gamma   90.00
#
_symmetry.space_group_name_H-M   'P 1'
#
loop_
_entity.id
_entity.type
_entity.pdbx_description
1 polymer ?
#
loop_
_entity_poly.entity_id
_entity_poly.type
_entity_poly.pdbx_seq_one_letter_code
_entity_poly.pdbx_strand_id
1 'polypeptide(L)'
;MKRHIICIFSLIVITIIVIKYIDYSHFIESYINPLQNKKQIEISPNYKDRIKVDLYVKGLSFPTSMIFVDNNSLLVTEKNQGNVRLISKGILQKDPIFTINNISNEKE
;
A
#
# COMPACT_ATOMS: atom_id res chain seq x y z
N MET A 1 -55.71 2.18 23.43
CA MET A 1 -54.91 2.04 22.18
C MET A 1 -54.30 3.36 21.70
N LYS A 2 -55.09 4.41 21.41
CA LYS A 2 -54.58 5.68 20.83
C LYS A 2 -53.53 6.41 21.69
N ARG A 3 -53.65 6.41 23.02
CA ARG A 3 -52.67 7.02 23.95
C ARG A 3 -51.29 6.35 23.88
N HIS A 4 -51.25 5.01 23.78
CA HIS A 4 -49.98 4.28 23.65
C HIS A 4 -49.31 4.52 22.30
N ILE A 5 -50.10 4.66 21.23
CA ILE A 5 -49.60 4.97 19.87
C ILE A 5 -48.91 6.35 19.85
N ILE A 6 -49.51 7.35 20.51
CA ILE A 6 -48.93 8.70 20.59
C ILE A 6 -47.62 8.71 21.40
N CYS A 7 -47.56 7.98 22.52
CA CYS A 7 -46.33 7.87 23.30
C CYS A 7 -45.20 7.19 22.51
N ILE A 8 -45.49 6.13 21.76
CA ILE A 8 -44.51 5.44 20.92
C ILE A 8 -43.99 6.39 19.82
N PHE A 9 -44.88 7.12 19.16
CA PHE A 9 -44.50 8.08 18.14
C PHE A 9 -43.60 9.19 18.70
N SER A 10 -43.94 9.72 19.87
CA SER A 10 -43.10 10.71 20.57
C SER A 10 -41.71 10.16 20.88
N LEU A 11 -41.60 8.89 21.26
CA LEU A 11 -40.32 8.25 21.61
C LEU A 11 -39.44 8.08 20.37
N ILE A 12 -40.02 7.74 19.22
CA ILE A 12 -39.32 7.63 17.93
C ILE A 12 -38.80 9.01 17.47
N VAL A 13 -39.58 10.07 17.65
CA VAL A 13 -39.15 11.42 17.23
C VAL A 13 -37.96 11.88 18.07
N ILE A 14 -37.96 11.60 19.37
CA ILE A 14 -36.86 11.94 20.28
C ILE A 14 -35.58 11.19 19.90
N THR A 15 -35.66 9.91 19.56
CA THR A 15 -34.45 9.15 19.17
C THR A 15 -33.85 9.65 17.86
N ILE A 16 -34.67 10.02 16.87
CA ILE A 16 -34.21 10.61 15.60
C ILE A 16 -33.49 11.94 15.86
N ILE A 17 -34.03 12.77 16.75
CA ILE A 17 -33.40 14.04 17.14
C ILE A 17 -32.04 13.77 17.77
N VAL A 18 -31.94 12.85 18.73
CA VAL A 18 -30.67 12.51 19.40
C VAL A 18 -29.65 11.99 18.40
N ILE A 19 -30.02 11.11 17.47
CA ILE A 19 -29.13 10.60 16.41
C ILE A 19 -28.57 11.76 15.56
N LYS A 20 -29.39 12.77 15.23
CA LYS A 20 -28.91 13.93 14.45
C LYS A 20 -27.95 14.83 15.23
N TYR A 21 -28.12 14.92 16.56
CA TYR A 21 -27.26 15.72 17.44
C TYR A 21 -26.00 14.98 17.91
N ILE A 22 -25.91 13.66 17.70
CA ILE A 22 -24.67 12.90 17.92
C ILE A 22 -23.72 13.17 16.75
N ASP A 23 -22.56 13.72 17.08
CA ASP A 23 -21.49 13.95 16.11
C ASP A 23 -20.79 12.63 15.76
N TYR A 24 -21.29 11.96 14.72
CA TYR A 24 -20.74 10.71 14.22
C TYR A 24 -19.35 10.86 13.59
N SER A 25 -18.91 12.09 13.30
CA SER A 25 -17.61 12.34 12.64
C SER A 25 -16.45 11.79 13.47
N HIS A 26 -16.48 11.98 14.79
CA HIS A 26 -15.43 11.54 15.71
C HIS A 26 -15.29 10.01 15.75
N PHE A 27 -16.40 9.27 15.69
CA PHE A 27 -16.37 7.82 15.64
C PHE A 27 -15.80 7.31 14.30
N ILE A 28 -16.25 7.86 13.16
CA ILE A 28 -15.75 7.44 11.84
C ILE A 28 -14.25 7.70 11.69
N GLU A 29 -13.74 8.84 12.16
CA GLU A 29 -12.31 9.15 12.16
C GLU A 29 -11.50 8.10 12.94
N SER A 30 -11.99 7.63 14.08
CA SER A 30 -11.29 6.62 14.89
C SER A 30 -11.14 5.25 14.21
N TYR A 31 -12.10 4.86 13.35
CA TYR A 31 -12.08 3.57 12.66
C TYR A 31 -11.38 3.63 11.29
N ILE A 32 -11.48 4.74 10.56
CA ILE A 32 -10.91 4.89 9.21
C ILE A 32 -9.42 5.27 9.24
N ASN A 33 -8.99 6.14 10.16
CA ASN A 33 -7.60 6.59 10.26
C ASN A 33 -6.56 5.46 10.40
N PRO A 34 -6.76 4.41 11.23
CA PRO A 34 -5.77 3.33 11.34
C PRO A 34 -5.67 2.45 10.08
N LEU A 35 -6.70 2.42 9.23
CA LEU A 35 -6.70 1.66 7.97
C LEU A 35 -6.02 2.41 6.82
N GLN A 36 -6.08 3.75 6.81
CA GLN A 36 -5.39 4.59 5.81
C GLN A 36 -3.96 4.98 6.23
N ASN A 37 -3.63 4.89 7.53
CA ASN A 37 -2.26 5.07 7.99
C ASN A 37 -1.44 3.80 7.75
N LYS A 38 -1.19 3.47 6.47
CA LYS A 38 0.01 2.74 6.09
C LYS A 38 1.16 3.61 6.60
N LYS A 39 1.68 3.30 7.79
CA LYS A 39 2.78 4.00 8.48
C LYS A 39 3.72 4.57 7.43
N GLN A 40 3.52 5.86 7.10
CA GLN A 40 4.37 6.50 6.12
C GLN A 40 5.73 6.50 6.79
N ILE A 41 6.72 5.89 6.13
CA ILE A 41 8.09 6.01 6.58
C ILE A 41 8.38 7.51 6.45
N GLU A 42 8.32 8.24 7.55
CA GLU A 42 8.62 9.66 7.58
C GLU A 42 10.13 9.78 7.41
N ILE A 43 10.54 9.89 6.15
CA ILE A 43 11.94 10.10 5.80
C ILE A 43 12.25 11.51 6.26
N SER A 44 12.99 11.64 7.37
CA SER A 44 13.43 12.93 7.91
C SER A 44 13.92 13.85 6.78
N PRO A 45 13.56 15.14 6.76
CA PRO A 45 13.98 16.05 5.72
C PRO A 45 15.51 16.17 5.59
N ASN A 46 16.26 15.83 6.65
CA ASN A 46 17.73 15.77 6.67
C ASN A 46 18.28 14.38 6.30
N TYR A 47 17.48 13.41 5.83
CA TYR A 47 17.98 12.06 5.55
C TYR A 47 19.13 12.02 4.53
N LYS A 48 19.19 13.00 3.62
CA LYS A 48 20.25 13.09 2.61
C LYS A 48 21.64 13.16 3.23
N ASP A 49 21.78 13.76 4.41
CA ASP A 49 23.05 13.86 5.13
C ASP A 49 23.37 12.57 5.92
N ARG A 50 22.42 11.62 5.98
CA ARG A 50 22.51 10.36 6.73
C ARG A 50 22.49 9.11 5.84
N ILE A 51 22.14 9.24 4.56
CA ILE A 51 22.05 8.13 3.61
C ILE A 51 22.78 8.50 2.33
N LYS A 52 23.77 7.68 1.98
CA LYS A 52 24.45 7.73 0.71
C LYS A 52 23.70 6.83 -0.28
N VAL A 53 23.29 7.39 -1.41
CA VAL A 53 22.67 6.64 -2.51
C VAL A 53 23.70 6.48 -3.60
N ASP A 54 24.08 5.24 -3.89
CA ASP A 54 25.03 4.89 -4.94
C ASP A 54 24.37 3.98 -5.98
N LEU A 55 24.79 4.10 -7.25
CA LEU A 55 24.36 3.17 -8.29
C LEU A 55 24.88 1.76 -7.96
N TYR A 56 23.97 0.83 -7.70
CA TYR A 56 24.34 -0.55 -7.43
C TYR A 56 24.55 -1.37 -8.70
N VAL A 57 23.63 -1.28 -9.68
CA VAL A 57 23.73 -1.98 -10.96
C VAL A 57 22.96 -1.24 -12.07
N LYS A 58 23.34 -1.48 -13.33
CA LYS A 58 22.69 -0.92 -14.53
C LYS A 58 22.32 -2.04 -15.52
N GLY A 59 21.46 -1.73 -16.50
CA GLY A 59 21.11 -2.64 -17.59
C GLY A 59 19.89 -3.54 -17.34
N LEU A 60 19.11 -3.25 -16.29
CA LEU A 60 17.79 -3.84 -16.08
C LEU A 60 16.75 -3.16 -16.99
N SER A 61 15.76 -3.90 -17.46
CA SER A 61 14.68 -3.41 -18.31
C SER A 61 13.37 -3.29 -17.51
N PHE A 62 12.92 -2.06 -17.25
CA PHE A 62 11.70 -1.77 -16.47
C PHE A 62 11.60 -2.59 -15.16
N PRO A 63 12.57 -2.44 -14.23
CA PRO A 63 12.56 -3.18 -12.96
C PRO A 63 11.39 -2.73 -12.07
N THR A 64 10.66 -3.67 -11.47
CA THR A 64 9.46 -3.38 -10.65
C THR A 64 9.59 -3.80 -9.19
N SER A 65 10.00 -5.04 -8.92
CA SER A 65 10.14 -5.58 -7.57
C SER A 65 11.54 -6.16 -7.38
N MET A 66 11.97 -6.23 -6.12
CA MET A 66 13.28 -6.72 -5.73
C MET A 66 13.19 -7.48 -4.40
N ILE A 67 13.94 -8.58 -4.28
CA ILE A 67 14.08 -9.32 -3.03
C ILE A 67 15.54 -9.76 -2.82
N PHE A 68 16.01 -9.72 -1.57
CA PHE A 68 17.29 -10.28 -1.18
C PHE A 68 17.18 -11.81 -1.07
N VAL A 69 18.06 -12.52 -1.76
CA VAL A 69 18.19 -13.98 -1.63
C VAL A 69 19.14 -14.33 -0.49
N ASP A 70 20.21 -13.56 -0.39
CA ASP A 70 21.25 -13.66 0.63
C ASP A 70 21.95 -12.28 0.79
N ASN A 71 23.06 -12.25 1.53
CA ASN A 71 23.81 -11.01 1.82
C ASN A 71 24.43 -10.34 0.58
N ASN A 72 24.53 -11.04 -0.55
CA ASN A 72 25.24 -10.59 -1.73
C ASN A 72 24.41 -10.72 -3.02
N SER A 73 23.21 -11.31 -2.95
CA SER A 73 22.40 -11.65 -4.12
C SER A 73 20.99 -11.07 -4.02
N LEU A 74 20.52 -10.50 -5.13
CA LEU A 74 19.17 -9.97 -5.27
C LEU A 74 18.49 -10.55 -6.51
N LEU A 75 17.19 -10.79 -6.39
CA LEU A 75 16.31 -11.01 -7.55
C LEU A 75 15.55 -9.75 -7.85
N VAL A 76 15.41 -9.43 -9.14
CA VAL A 76 14.64 -8.30 -9.65
C VAL A 76 13.70 -8.76 -10.74
N THR A 77 12.46 -8.28 -10.74
CA THR A 77 11.48 -8.57 -11.79
C THR A 77 11.42 -7.45 -12.84
N GLU A 78 11.31 -7.80 -14.12
CA GLU A 78 11.19 -6.87 -15.26
C GLU A 78 9.78 -6.91 -15.86
N LYS A 79 9.07 -5.76 -15.86
CA LYS A 79 7.62 -5.66 -16.19
C LYS A 79 7.27 -6.30 -17.54
N ASN A 80 7.94 -5.86 -18.60
CA ASN A 80 7.47 -6.08 -19.97
C ASN A 80 7.91 -7.41 -20.59
N GLN A 81 8.91 -8.06 -20.01
CA GLN A 81 9.51 -9.29 -20.54
C GLN A 81 9.27 -10.49 -19.62
N GLY A 82 8.73 -10.27 -18.42
CA GLY A 82 8.49 -11.34 -17.44
C GLY A 82 9.78 -11.95 -16.88
N ASN A 83 10.92 -11.28 -17.08
CA ASN A 83 12.21 -11.79 -16.64
C ASN A 83 12.36 -11.61 -15.13
N VAL A 84 12.95 -12.63 -14.51
CA VAL A 84 13.53 -12.58 -13.17
C VAL A 84 15.06 -12.53 -13.34
N ARG A 85 15.64 -11.41 -12.94
CA ARG A 85 17.08 -11.13 -13.07
C ARG A 85 17.78 -11.40 -11.75
N LEU A 86 18.93 -12.06 -11.80
CA LEU A 86 19.82 -12.22 -10.67
C LEU A 86 20.92 -11.16 -10.70
N ILE A 87 21.11 -10.48 -9.59
CA ILE A 87 22.29 -9.66 -9.32
C ILE A 87 23.06 -10.40 -8.23
N SER A 88 24.30 -10.79 -8.49
CA SER A 88 25.14 -11.48 -7.51
C SER A 88 26.44 -10.71 -7.32
N LYS A 89 26.78 -10.40 -6.07
CA LYS A 89 27.96 -9.60 -5.68
C LYS A 89 28.04 -8.27 -6.44
N GLY A 90 26.90 -7.61 -6.61
CA GLY A 90 26.78 -6.34 -7.35
C GLY A 90 26.83 -6.47 -8.88
N ILE A 91 26.88 -7.68 -9.43
CA ILE A 91 26.98 -7.92 -10.87
C ILE A 91 25.65 -8.49 -11.40
N LEU A 92 25.04 -7.78 -12.35
CA LEU A 92 23.89 -8.27 -13.10
C LEU A 92 24.32 -9.45 -13.97
N GLN A 93 23.70 -10.61 -13.74
CA GLN A 93 23.93 -11.77 -14.59
C GLN A 93 23.40 -11.53 -16.00
N LYS A 94 24.16 -12.03 -16.98
CA LYS A 94 23.90 -11.80 -18.41
C LYS A 94 22.49 -12.26 -18.77
N ASP A 95 22.16 -13.49 -18.43
CA ASP A 95 20.89 -14.12 -18.77
C ASP A 95 19.92 -14.04 -17.58
N PRO A 96 18.60 -13.93 -17.84
CA PRO A 96 17.60 -14.07 -16.79
C PRO A 96 17.66 -15.48 -16.19
N ILE A 97 17.43 -15.60 -14.89
CA ILE A 97 17.40 -16.91 -14.22
C ILE A 97 16.05 -17.61 -14.41
N PHE A 98 15.02 -16.84 -14.77
CA PHE A 98 13.70 -17.34 -15.09
C PHE A 98 12.96 -16.30 -15.94
N THR A 99 12.12 -16.77 -16.85
CA THR A 99 11.24 -15.91 -17.65
C THR A 99 9.83 -16.46 -17.55
N ILE A 100 8.91 -15.62 -17.07
CA ILE A 100 7.50 -15.95 -16.98
C ILE A 100 6.92 -15.89 -18.39
N ASN A 101 6.35 -17.01 -18.84
CA ASN A 101 5.66 -17.08 -20.13
C ASN A 101 4.24 -16.51 -20.02
N ASN A 102 3.66 -16.14 -21.17
CA ASN A 102 2.26 -15.67 -21.28
C ASN A 102 1.93 -14.44 -20.43
N ILE A 103 2.85 -13.48 -20.38
CA ILE A 103 2.59 -12.19 -19.74
C ILE A 103 1.59 -11.37 -20.58
N SER A 104 0.47 -10.97 -19.95
CA SER A 104 -0.48 -10.03 -20.54
C SER A 104 0.01 -8.61 -20.31
N ASN A 105 0.48 -7.95 -21.37
CA ASN A 105 0.73 -6.52 -21.34
C ASN A 105 -0.58 -5.81 -21.66
N GLU A 106 -1.45 -5.63 -20.67
CA GLU A 106 -2.52 -4.64 -20.82
C GLU A 106 -1.85 -3.27 -20.98
N LYS A 107 -2.19 -2.55 -22.05
CA LYS A 107 -1.72 -1.18 -22.25
C LYS A 107 -2.45 -0.31 -21.22
N GLU A 108 -1.71 0.18 -20.22
CA GLU A 108 -2.12 1.31 -19.37
C GLU A 108 -2.36 2.58 -20.20
#